data_AF-A0A1F8X755-F1
#
_entry.id   AF-A0A1F8X755-F1
#
_cell.length_a   1.000
_cell.length_b   1.000
_cell.length_c   1.000
_cell.angle_alpha   90.00
_cell.angle_beta   90.00
_cell.angle_gamma   90.00
#
_symmetry.space_group_name_H-M   'P 1'
#
loop_
_entity.id
_entity.type
_entity.pdbx_description
1 polymer ?
#
loop_
_entity_poly.entity_id
_entity_poly.type
_entity_poly.pdbx_seq_one_letter_code
_entity_poly.pdbx_strand_id
1 'polypeptide(L)'
;MLISCPACSYEKDTDPQKLNFRSATAKCPKCNHKFRFSMPPEPESLGLEWLTDNTAQQTSEVESIAPDAPAIEATALEAKTPEPKPAEPKVIPLSASKNKPQAPAVHKVSFEGKGLTLLRLYVVNNLLALLTLGVYHFWGKAKIRKYLYSSTELLGERFSFTGTGKELFVGWLKAACIFAVLLGVPNALSGFVHPAFAFLVIPIMFILLPAVMVGAWRYKLSRAFWHGASFSFKGAAKEYMLLHIKGTILTIITFGLYAPYFHAQKESFWRTNSNYGTASFGYSGKAEDIRKDFLKAWLLTIPTLGLCWFWYSAKVARYDWEHTSFSGANFNFDATGRQLFSFTIGNFFLLALTLGFAYPWVIVRGVNFLSRHLSMKGEVDFNKIAHAPQSSKAVGEGLAGVLDIDMAM
;
A
#
# COMPACT_ATOMS: atom_id res chain seq x y z
N MET A 1 38.11 -11.67 13.47
CA MET A 1 37.10 -12.50 12.79
C MET A 1 36.91 -13.74 13.65
N LEU A 2 35.68 -14.03 14.07
CA LEU A 2 35.40 -15.12 14.99
C LEU A 2 35.32 -16.43 14.20
N ILE A 3 36.33 -17.29 14.35
CA ILE A 3 36.40 -18.57 13.64
C ILE A 3 36.07 -19.67 14.64
N SER A 4 34.99 -20.40 14.38
CA SER A 4 34.60 -21.60 15.13
C SER A 4 35.10 -22.85 14.41
N CYS A 5 35.71 -23.77 15.15
CA CYS A 5 36.15 -25.04 14.59
C CYS A 5 34.98 -26.05 14.55
N PRO A 6 34.62 -26.63 13.38
CA PRO A 6 33.48 -27.55 13.28
C PRO A 6 33.69 -28.90 13.98
N ALA A 7 34.93 -29.28 14.31
CA ALA A 7 35.24 -30.56 14.93
C ALA A 7 35.27 -30.52 16.47
N CYS A 8 35.51 -29.36 17.09
CA CYS A 8 35.66 -29.25 18.55
C CYS A 8 34.98 -28.03 19.16
N SER A 9 34.21 -27.28 18.36
CA SER A 9 33.47 -26.07 18.76
C SER A 9 34.33 -25.03 19.50
N TYR A 10 35.64 -25.00 19.21
CA TYR A 10 36.55 -24.02 19.78
C TYR A 10 36.46 -22.71 19.01
N GLU A 11 36.21 -21.61 19.72
CA GLU A 11 36.11 -20.26 19.18
C GLU A 11 37.33 -19.43 19.56
N LYS A 12 37.91 -18.72 18.58
CA LYS A 12 38.99 -17.75 18.82
C LYS A 12 38.81 -16.56 17.90
N ASP A 13 38.84 -15.36 18.48
CA ASP A 13 38.93 -14.14 17.68
C ASP A 13 40.35 -14.04 17.10
N THR A 14 40.43 -14.08 15.78
CA THR A 14 41.70 -14.08 15.06
C THR A 14 41.78 -12.86 14.16
N ASP A 15 42.91 -12.17 14.25
CA ASP A 15 43.25 -11.02 13.42
C ASP A 15 43.34 -11.44 11.94
N PRO A 16 42.58 -10.82 11.02
CA PRO A 16 42.51 -11.19 9.61
C PRO A 16 43.88 -11.24 8.93
N GLN A 17 44.83 -10.38 9.31
CA GLN A 17 46.13 -10.27 8.62
C GLN A 17 47.01 -11.52 8.77
N LYS A 18 46.71 -12.42 9.72
CA LYS A 18 47.48 -13.66 9.97
C LYS A 18 46.94 -14.88 9.22
N LEU A 19 45.87 -14.73 8.43
CA LEU A 19 45.23 -15.82 7.69
C LEU A 19 45.68 -15.83 6.23
N ASN A 20 46.03 -17.00 5.70
CA ASN A 20 46.35 -17.14 4.29
C ASN A 20 45.06 -17.22 3.47
N PHE A 21 44.60 -16.08 2.96
CA PHE A 21 43.36 -15.96 2.21
C PHE A 21 43.36 -16.68 0.86
N ARG A 22 44.54 -16.96 0.27
CA ARG A 22 44.62 -17.65 -1.04
C ARG A 22 44.17 -19.10 -0.97
N SER A 23 44.33 -19.77 0.18
CA SER A 23 43.96 -21.18 0.32
C SER A 23 42.66 -21.39 1.11
N ALA A 24 42.05 -20.32 1.66
CA ALA A 24 40.82 -20.34 2.47
C ALA A 24 40.78 -21.44 3.55
N THR A 25 41.95 -21.83 4.07
CA THR A 25 42.11 -22.99 4.95
C THR A 25 42.79 -22.56 6.24
N ALA A 26 42.19 -22.91 7.36
CA ALA A 26 42.71 -22.66 8.71
C ALA A 26 42.96 -23.98 9.43
N LYS A 27 43.97 -24.02 10.30
CA LYS A 27 44.28 -25.17 11.15
C LYS A 27 43.95 -24.83 12.60
N CYS A 28 43.14 -25.65 13.25
CA CYS A 28 42.77 -25.40 14.65
C CYS A 28 43.98 -25.67 15.57
N PRO A 29 44.33 -24.75 16.50
CA PRO A 29 45.44 -24.97 17.43
C PRO A 29 45.14 -26.06 18.48
N LYS A 30 43.86 -26.38 18.74
CA LYS A 30 43.45 -27.32 19.80
C LYS A 30 43.33 -28.77 19.32
N CYS A 31 42.80 -29.00 18.12
CA CYS A 31 42.61 -30.35 17.58
C CYS A 31 43.44 -30.64 16.31
N ASN A 32 44.25 -29.67 15.86
CA ASN A 32 45.09 -29.76 14.67
C ASN A 32 44.34 -30.05 13.35
N HIS A 33 43.00 -29.97 13.36
CA HIS A 33 42.14 -30.22 12.21
C HIS A 33 42.22 -29.05 11.22
N LYS A 34 42.42 -29.36 9.93
CA LYS A 34 42.38 -28.37 8.84
C LYS A 34 40.95 -28.26 8.32
N PHE A 35 40.39 -27.06 8.29
CA PHE A 35 39.06 -26.82 7.74
C PHE A 35 39.05 -25.58 6.85
N ARG A 36 38.11 -25.54 5.91
CA ARG A 36 37.92 -24.44 4.98
C ARG A 36 36.92 -23.47 5.60
N PHE A 37 37.23 -22.18 5.61
CA PHE A 37 36.29 -21.15 6.07
C PHE A 37 35.77 -20.37 4.86
N SER A 38 34.48 -20.07 4.86
CA SER A 38 33.84 -19.24 3.84
C SER A 38 34.18 -17.78 4.11
N MET A 39 34.88 -17.15 3.17
CA MET A 39 35.06 -15.70 3.20
C MET A 39 33.70 -15.03 2.92
N PRO A 40 33.32 -13.96 3.64
CA PRO A 40 32.20 -13.14 3.20
C PRO A 40 32.51 -12.63 1.77
N PRO A 41 31.51 -12.62 0.87
CA PRO A 41 31.74 -12.26 -0.52
C PRO A 41 32.29 -10.82 -0.64
N GLU A 42 33.19 -10.64 -1.60
CA GLU A 42 33.84 -9.36 -1.91
C GLU A 42 32.77 -8.28 -2.21
N PRO A 43 32.88 -7.06 -1.66
CA PRO A 43 31.82 -6.05 -1.68
C PRO A 43 31.39 -5.62 -3.10
N GLU A 44 32.25 -5.85 -4.10
CA GLU A 44 31.98 -5.61 -5.52
C GLU A 44 30.85 -6.52 -6.06
N SER A 45 30.70 -7.73 -5.53
CA SER A 45 29.61 -8.66 -5.92
C SER A 45 28.25 -8.34 -5.28
N LEU A 46 28.22 -7.42 -4.32
CA LEU A 46 27.02 -7.01 -3.58
C LEU A 46 26.54 -5.58 -3.92
N GLY A 47 27.16 -4.90 -4.89
CA GLY A 47 26.72 -3.57 -5.34
C GLY A 47 26.79 -2.50 -4.24
N LEU A 48 27.78 -2.60 -3.35
CA LEU A 48 27.99 -1.71 -2.20
C LEU A 48 29.16 -0.72 -2.42
N GLU A 49 29.31 -0.19 -3.64
CA GLU A 49 30.38 0.73 -4.04
C GLU A 49 30.40 2.07 -3.26
N TRP A 50 29.33 2.43 -2.55
CA TRP A 50 29.20 3.72 -1.84
C TRP A 50 29.78 3.72 -0.40
N LEU A 51 30.21 2.58 0.13
CA LEU A 51 30.78 2.48 1.48
C LEU A 51 32.29 2.76 1.53
N THR A 52 33.00 2.64 0.41
CA THR A 52 34.46 2.89 0.35
C THR A 52 34.80 4.38 0.29
N ASP A 53 33.93 5.21 -0.26
CA ASP A 53 34.21 6.64 -0.47
C ASP A 53 34.08 7.49 0.80
N ASN A 54 33.20 7.10 1.74
CA ASN A 54 32.89 7.93 2.92
C ASN A 54 33.82 7.72 4.12
N THR A 55 34.76 6.76 4.05
CA THR A 55 35.67 6.48 5.18
C THR A 55 36.96 7.30 5.11
N ALA A 56 37.22 8.01 4.00
CA ALA A 56 38.44 8.80 3.79
C ALA A 56 38.31 10.30 4.11
N GLN A 57 37.12 10.81 4.46
CA GLN A 57 36.88 12.26 4.63
C GLN A 57 36.53 12.72 6.05
N GLN A 58 36.55 11.85 7.06
CA GLN A 58 36.08 12.21 8.41
C GLN A 58 37.10 12.06 9.55
N THR A 59 38.40 11.95 9.23
CA THR A 59 39.48 11.77 10.23
C THR A 59 40.49 12.93 10.30
N SER A 60 40.21 14.10 9.74
CA SER A 60 41.18 15.22 9.74
C SER A 60 40.60 16.56 10.23
N GLU A 61 39.86 16.60 11.33
CA GLU A 61 39.56 17.90 11.96
C GLU A 61 39.10 17.83 13.43
N VAL A 62 39.85 17.18 14.33
CA VAL A 62 39.79 17.52 15.77
C VAL A 62 41.15 17.26 16.41
N GLU A 63 42.07 18.22 16.27
CA GLU A 63 43.21 18.33 17.19
C GLU A 63 43.52 19.81 17.42
N SER A 64 43.04 20.35 18.54
CA SER A 64 43.80 21.23 19.45
C SER A 64 42.88 21.87 20.50
N ILE A 65 43.46 22.02 21.70
CA ILE A 65 43.04 22.83 22.86
C ILE A 65 42.61 21.98 24.08
N ALA A 66 43.58 21.83 24.98
CA ALA A 66 43.44 21.41 26.37
C ALA A 66 43.29 22.67 27.28
N PRO A 67 43.30 22.57 28.63
CA PRO A 67 42.12 22.71 29.47
C PRO A 67 42.19 23.95 30.37
N ASP A 68 41.06 24.63 30.62
CA ASP A 68 40.93 25.52 31.77
C ASP A 68 39.51 25.46 32.33
N ALA A 69 39.40 24.95 33.56
CA ALA A 69 38.27 25.18 34.44
C ALA A 69 38.42 26.59 35.07
N PRO A 70 37.31 27.22 35.50
CA PRO A 70 36.99 27.10 36.92
C PRO A 70 35.49 26.93 37.22
N ALA A 71 35.26 26.68 38.51
CA ALA A 71 34.09 26.15 39.20
C ALA A 71 32.95 27.16 39.44
N ILE A 72 31.95 26.68 40.21
CA ILE A 72 30.79 27.35 40.86
C ILE A 72 29.48 27.05 40.11
N GLU A 73 28.41 26.46 40.66
CA GLU A 73 28.07 26.02 42.02
C GLU A 73 26.95 24.98 41.91
N ALA A 74 26.96 23.98 42.81
CA ALA A 74 25.87 23.04 42.98
C ALA A 74 24.74 23.69 43.79
N THR A 75 23.49 23.49 43.37
CA THR A 75 22.37 23.43 44.32
C THR A 75 21.49 22.25 43.94
N ALA A 76 21.53 21.26 44.82
CA ALA A 76 20.70 20.07 44.81
C ALA A 76 19.25 20.42 45.14
N LEU A 77 18.30 19.63 44.62
CA LEU A 77 17.24 18.99 45.40
C LEU A 77 16.50 17.95 44.52
N GLU A 78 16.71 16.71 44.94
CA GLU A 78 15.97 15.46 44.76
C GLU A 78 14.65 15.42 43.96
N ALA A 79 14.56 14.46 43.04
CA ALA A 79 13.62 13.33 43.16
C ALA A 79 14.05 12.16 42.26
N LYS A 80 14.57 11.11 42.89
CA LYS A 80 14.96 9.83 42.27
C LYS A 80 13.70 9.01 42.03
N THR A 81 13.32 8.78 40.77
CA THR A 81 12.38 7.72 40.38
C THR A 81 13.12 6.76 39.44
N PRO A 82 13.17 5.44 39.72
CA PRO A 82 14.00 4.50 38.97
C PRO A 82 13.44 4.27 37.56
N GLU A 83 14.31 4.37 36.55
CA GLU A 83 14.03 3.95 35.18
C GLU A 83 13.63 2.47 35.13
N PRO A 84 12.54 2.10 34.42
CA PRO A 84 12.20 0.70 34.23
C PRO A 84 13.16 0.07 33.22
N LYS A 85 13.89 -0.94 33.71
CA LYS A 85 14.76 -1.87 32.96
C LYS A 85 14.04 -2.42 31.71
N PRO A 86 14.70 -2.54 30.54
CA PRO A 86 14.10 -3.11 29.34
C PRO A 86 13.63 -4.55 29.61
N ALA A 87 12.35 -4.81 29.42
CA ALA A 87 11.78 -6.14 29.54
C ALA A 87 12.25 -7.01 28.37
N GLU A 88 12.97 -8.09 28.68
CA GLU A 88 13.30 -9.16 27.76
C GLU A 88 12.04 -9.73 27.08
N PRO A 89 12.09 -10.08 25.79
CA PRO A 89 10.97 -10.71 25.11
C PRO A 89 10.69 -12.08 25.73
N LYS A 90 9.55 -12.19 26.41
CA LYS A 90 9.04 -13.42 27.00
C LYS A 90 8.69 -14.40 25.88
N VAL A 91 9.59 -15.34 25.60
CA VAL A 91 9.33 -16.49 24.72
C VAL A 91 8.24 -17.33 25.37
N ILE A 92 7.03 -17.30 24.83
CA ILE A 92 5.95 -18.21 25.20
C ILE A 92 6.23 -19.52 24.45
N PRO A 93 6.45 -20.66 25.13
CA PRO A 93 6.57 -21.94 24.43
C PRO A 93 5.19 -22.30 23.89
N LEU A 94 5.04 -22.40 22.56
CA LEU A 94 3.88 -23.05 21.94
C LEU A 94 3.92 -24.54 22.32
N SER A 95 3.27 -24.90 23.43
CA SER A 95 2.95 -26.28 23.75
C SER A 95 1.96 -26.81 22.70
N ALA A 96 2.38 -27.87 22.03
CA ALA A 96 1.65 -28.62 21.02
C ALA A 96 0.16 -28.86 21.37
N SER A 97 -0.73 -28.19 20.64
CA SER A 97 -2.13 -28.58 20.58
C SER A 97 -2.30 -29.64 19.49
N LYS A 98 -2.62 -30.86 19.94
CA LYS A 98 -2.86 -32.06 19.14
C LYS A 98 -3.90 -31.82 18.03
N ASN A 99 -3.63 -32.45 16.89
CA ASN A 99 -4.50 -32.62 15.72
C ASN A 99 -5.99 -32.74 16.06
N LYS A 100 -6.74 -31.70 15.71
CA LYS A 100 -8.13 -31.76 15.27
C LYS A 100 -8.10 -31.41 13.78
N PRO A 101 -8.84 -32.07 12.88
CA PRO A 101 -8.96 -31.61 11.50
C PRO A 101 -9.46 -30.16 11.56
N GLN A 102 -8.56 -29.20 11.35
CA GLN A 102 -8.90 -27.79 11.47
C GLN A 102 -9.81 -27.51 10.29
N ALA A 103 -11.07 -27.19 10.58
CA ALA A 103 -11.92 -26.53 9.60
C ALA A 103 -11.10 -25.33 9.07
N PRO A 104 -11.07 -25.11 7.74
CA PRO A 104 -10.18 -24.13 7.14
C PRO A 104 -10.30 -22.81 7.88
N ALA A 105 -9.16 -22.28 8.36
CA ALA A 105 -9.14 -21.08 9.17
C ALA A 105 -9.81 -19.93 8.39
N VAL A 106 -10.91 -19.42 8.95
CA VAL A 106 -11.65 -18.28 8.39
C VAL A 106 -11.18 -17.04 9.13
N HIS A 107 -10.44 -16.18 8.44
CA HIS A 107 -9.89 -14.95 8.98
C HIS A 107 -10.75 -13.78 8.54
N LYS A 108 -11.33 -13.06 9.51
CA LYS A 108 -12.15 -11.88 9.26
C LYS A 108 -11.32 -10.62 9.50
N VAL A 109 -11.61 -9.59 8.71
CA VAL A 109 -11.08 -8.24 8.97
C VAL A 109 -11.88 -7.63 10.11
N SER A 110 -11.19 -7.07 11.11
CA SER A 110 -11.82 -6.28 12.17
C SER A 110 -11.53 -4.80 11.95
N PHE A 111 -12.48 -3.94 12.33
CA PHE A 111 -12.31 -2.50 12.28
C PHE A 111 -12.81 -1.87 13.57
N GLU A 112 -11.93 -1.17 14.28
CA GLU A 112 -12.22 -0.56 15.60
C GLU A 112 -12.30 0.97 15.54
N GLY A 113 -12.41 1.54 14.34
CA GLY A 113 -12.46 3.00 14.17
C GLY A 113 -13.77 3.63 14.64
N LYS A 114 -13.67 4.74 15.38
CA LYS A 114 -14.83 5.51 15.88
C LYS A 114 -15.16 6.65 14.93
N GLY A 115 -16.44 6.75 14.52
CA GLY A 115 -16.95 7.81 13.65
C GLY A 115 -16.73 9.23 14.20
N LEU A 116 -16.90 9.43 15.52
CA LEU A 116 -16.71 10.73 16.16
C LEU A 116 -15.25 11.21 16.13
N THR A 117 -14.30 10.29 16.30
CA THR A 117 -12.86 10.60 16.20
C THR A 117 -12.52 11.03 14.77
N LEU A 118 -13.07 10.33 13.77
CA LEU A 118 -12.89 10.70 12.37
C LEU A 118 -13.55 12.05 12.05
N LEU A 119 -14.75 12.32 12.57
CA LEU A 119 -15.41 13.62 12.40
C LEU A 119 -14.55 14.76 12.95
N ARG A 120 -14.06 14.63 14.20
CA ARG A 120 -13.20 15.65 14.82
C ARG A 120 -11.97 15.93 13.95
N LEU A 121 -11.35 14.87 13.42
CA LEU A 121 -10.21 15.00 12.51
C LEU A 121 -10.62 15.73 11.21
N TYR A 122 -11.76 15.40 10.62
CA TYR A 122 -12.28 16.08 9.43
C TYR A 122 -12.58 17.55 9.68
N VAL A 123 -13.26 17.91 10.75
CA VAL A 123 -13.62 19.31 11.07
C VAL A 123 -12.36 20.14 11.25
N VAL A 124 -11.40 19.66 12.04
CA VAL A 124 -10.12 20.35 12.26
C VAL A 124 -9.35 20.48 10.94
N ASN A 125 -9.30 19.43 10.12
CA ASN A 125 -8.59 19.47 8.86
C ASN A 125 -9.25 20.40 7.83
N ASN A 126 -10.58 20.46 7.77
CA ASN A 126 -11.30 21.38 6.88
C ASN A 126 -11.14 22.84 7.33
N LEU A 127 -11.16 23.11 8.64
CA LEU A 127 -10.88 24.44 9.17
C LEU A 127 -9.45 24.91 8.84
N LEU A 128 -8.47 24.03 9.04
CA LEU A 128 -7.08 24.32 8.67
C LEU A 128 -6.91 24.43 7.15
N ALA A 129 -7.63 23.62 6.36
CA ALA A 129 -7.64 23.77 4.91
C ALA A 129 -8.21 25.14 4.52
N LEU A 130 -9.32 25.57 5.10
CA LEU A 130 -9.90 26.90 4.83
C LEU A 130 -8.92 28.03 5.18
N LEU A 131 -8.29 27.95 6.35
CA LEU A 131 -7.31 28.93 6.83
C LEU A 131 -6.05 29.00 5.94
N THR A 132 -5.65 27.87 5.35
CA THR A 132 -4.46 27.76 4.49
C THR A 132 -4.79 27.81 3.00
N LEU A 133 -5.96 28.35 2.63
CA LEU A 133 -6.43 28.44 1.24
C LEU A 133 -6.38 27.09 0.48
N GLY A 134 -6.74 26.01 1.17
CA GLY A 134 -6.81 24.65 0.65
C GLY A 134 -5.52 23.84 0.76
N VAL A 135 -4.36 24.47 1.06
CA VAL A 135 -3.07 23.77 1.07
C VAL A 135 -3.03 22.66 2.12
N TYR A 136 -3.56 22.88 3.32
CA TYR A 136 -3.53 21.86 4.38
C TYR A 136 -4.38 20.61 4.07
N HIS A 137 -5.26 20.64 3.06
CA HIS A 137 -6.08 19.49 2.65
C HIS A 137 -5.24 18.22 2.41
N PHE A 138 -4.03 18.35 1.83
CA PHE A 138 -3.14 17.22 1.56
C PHE A 138 -2.62 16.54 2.83
N TRP A 139 -2.28 17.32 3.87
CA TRP A 139 -1.89 16.79 5.18
C TRP A 139 -3.09 16.20 5.92
N GLY A 140 -4.26 16.82 5.79
CA GLY A 140 -5.51 16.28 6.31
C GLY A 140 -5.83 14.90 5.74
N LYS A 141 -5.75 14.73 4.42
CA LYS A 141 -5.93 13.44 3.73
C LYS A 141 -4.95 12.37 4.24
N ALA A 142 -3.66 12.70 4.37
CA ALA A 142 -2.67 11.76 4.89
C ALA A 142 -2.98 11.32 6.33
N LYS A 143 -3.39 12.26 7.20
CA LYS A 143 -3.80 11.96 8.59
C LYS A 143 -5.03 11.04 8.65
N ILE A 144 -6.03 11.31 7.82
CA ILE A 144 -7.26 10.49 7.73
C ILE A 144 -6.93 9.06 7.30
N ARG A 145 -6.13 8.89 6.24
CA ARG A 145 -5.72 7.55 5.79
C ARG A 145 -4.92 6.81 6.85
N LYS A 146 -3.96 7.47 7.50
CA LYS A 146 -3.19 6.87 8.60
C LYS A 146 -4.10 6.37 9.71
N TYR A 147 -5.12 7.16 10.08
CA TYR A 147 -6.11 6.75 11.07
C TYR A 147 -6.91 5.52 10.63
N LEU A 148 -7.45 5.50 9.40
CA LEU A 148 -8.24 4.38 8.88
C LEU A 148 -7.44 3.08 8.83
N TYR A 149 -6.19 3.13 8.35
CA TYR A 149 -5.30 1.96 8.30
C TYR A 149 -4.97 1.47 9.72
N SER A 150 -4.59 2.38 10.63
CA SER A 150 -4.29 2.00 12.02
C SER A 150 -5.49 1.48 12.82
N SER A 151 -6.71 1.75 12.34
CA SER A 151 -7.96 1.28 12.96
C SER A 151 -8.48 -0.01 12.33
N THR A 152 -7.83 -0.50 11.26
CA THR A 152 -8.15 -1.76 10.60
C THR A 152 -7.18 -2.82 11.09
N GLU A 153 -7.72 -3.95 11.51
CA GLU A 153 -6.97 -5.08 12.03
C GLU A 153 -7.27 -6.34 11.21
N LEU A 154 -6.22 -7.08 10.88
CA LEU A 154 -6.32 -8.38 10.22
C LEU A 154 -5.37 -9.33 10.94
N LEU A 155 -5.87 -10.49 11.36
CA LEU A 155 -5.09 -11.52 12.07
C LEU A 155 -4.43 -11.06 13.39
N GLY A 156 -5.04 -10.13 14.12
CA GLY A 156 -4.47 -9.63 15.38
C GLY A 156 -3.49 -8.46 15.22
N GLU A 157 -3.17 -8.05 13.98
CA GLU A 157 -2.27 -6.93 13.71
C GLU A 157 -2.92 -5.82 12.88
N ARG A 158 -2.56 -4.58 13.21
CA ARG A 158 -3.09 -3.37 12.58
C ARG A 158 -2.27 -2.97 11.37
N PHE A 159 -2.93 -2.42 10.35
CA PHE A 159 -2.24 -1.87 9.20
C PHE A 159 -1.53 -0.56 9.56
N SER A 160 -0.37 -0.31 8.98
CA SER A 160 0.35 0.97 9.11
C SER A 160 0.53 1.64 7.75
N PHE A 161 0.44 2.97 7.74
CA PHE A 161 0.56 3.78 6.53
C PHE A 161 1.62 4.86 6.73
N THR A 162 2.60 4.92 5.82
CA THR A 162 3.77 5.81 5.92
C THR A 162 3.74 7.00 4.95
N GLY A 163 2.70 7.12 4.12
CA GLY A 163 2.59 8.21 3.16
C GLY A 163 2.45 9.59 3.82
N THR A 164 3.13 10.59 3.27
CA THR A 164 3.18 11.94 3.84
C THR A 164 2.36 12.94 3.01
N GLY A 165 1.80 13.97 3.66
CA GLY A 165 1.06 15.03 2.96
C GLY A 165 1.90 15.79 1.92
N LYS A 166 3.21 15.91 2.15
CA LYS A 166 4.15 16.56 1.22
C LYS A 166 4.23 15.83 -0.12
N GLU A 167 4.26 14.49 -0.10
CA GLU A 167 4.28 13.68 -1.33
C GLU A 167 3.01 13.91 -2.17
N LEU A 168 1.85 13.94 -1.51
CA LEU A 168 0.56 14.23 -2.16
C LEU A 168 0.53 15.65 -2.75
N PHE A 169 1.08 16.63 -2.03
CA PHE A 169 1.12 18.03 -2.48
C PHE A 169 2.01 18.23 -3.70
N VAL A 170 3.26 17.73 -3.66
CA VAL A 170 4.18 17.77 -4.82
C VAL A 170 3.55 17.08 -6.03
N GLY A 171 2.87 15.99 -5.76
CA GLY A 171 2.10 15.25 -6.72
C GLY A 171 0.99 16.03 -7.42
N TRP A 172 0.16 16.68 -6.62
CA TRP A 172 -0.89 17.56 -7.09
C TRP A 172 -0.33 18.76 -7.85
N LEU A 173 0.77 19.35 -7.40
CA LEU A 173 1.42 20.47 -8.08
C LEU A 173 1.88 20.07 -9.49
N LYS A 174 2.49 18.89 -9.65
CA LYS A 174 2.87 18.37 -10.98
C LYS A 174 1.65 18.19 -11.89
N ALA A 175 0.57 17.61 -11.37
CA ALA A 175 -0.66 17.46 -12.14
C ALA A 175 -1.28 18.81 -12.50
N ALA A 176 -1.35 19.75 -11.55
CA ALA A 176 -1.87 21.09 -11.77
C ALA A 176 -1.10 21.82 -12.87
N CYS A 177 0.24 21.70 -12.90
CA CYS A 177 1.04 22.22 -14.02
C CYS A 177 0.69 21.56 -15.35
N ILE A 178 0.56 20.23 -15.40
CA ILE A 178 0.18 19.51 -16.64
C ILE A 178 -1.21 19.95 -17.12
N PHE A 179 -2.20 20.04 -16.23
CA PHE A 179 -3.55 20.49 -16.55
C PHE A 179 -3.57 21.96 -16.98
N ALA A 180 -2.81 22.83 -16.31
CA ALA A 180 -2.70 24.24 -16.66
C ALA A 180 -2.09 24.44 -18.04
N VAL A 181 -1.06 23.66 -18.41
CA VAL A 181 -0.50 23.68 -19.76
C VAL A 181 -1.51 23.14 -20.77
N LEU A 182 -2.11 21.98 -20.48
CA LEU A 182 -3.01 21.31 -21.42
C LEU A 182 -4.27 22.10 -21.70
N LEU A 183 -4.84 22.79 -20.71
CA LEU A 183 -6.02 23.64 -20.87
C LEU A 183 -5.65 25.08 -21.25
N GLY A 184 -4.57 25.60 -20.70
CA GLY A 184 -4.15 26.99 -20.88
C GLY A 184 -3.57 27.27 -22.26
N VAL A 185 -2.77 26.37 -22.85
CA VAL A 185 -2.17 26.58 -24.18
C VAL A 185 -3.23 26.70 -25.29
N PRO A 186 -4.21 25.77 -25.41
CA PRO A 186 -5.31 25.94 -26.37
C PRO A 186 -6.10 27.23 -26.16
N ASN A 187 -6.37 27.61 -24.90
CA ASN A 187 -7.15 28.81 -24.58
C ASN A 187 -6.36 30.10 -24.86
N ALA A 188 -5.06 30.14 -24.60
CA ALA A 188 -4.21 31.29 -24.90
C ALA A 188 -4.01 31.50 -26.41
N LEU A 189 -3.99 30.39 -27.16
CA LEU A 189 -3.84 30.39 -28.62
C LEU A 189 -5.17 30.47 -29.37
N SER A 190 -6.32 30.55 -28.68
CA SER A 190 -7.64 30.50 -29.31
C SER A 190 -7.92 31.68 -30.27
N GLY A 191 -7.21 32.80 -30.10
CA GLY A 191 -7.26 33.93 -31.04
C GLY A 191 -6.50 33.69 -32.36
N PHE A 192 -5.58 32.73 -32.38
CA PHE A 192 -4.74 32.40 -33.54
C PHE A 192 -5.06 31.02 -34.15
N VAL A 193 -5.67 30.13 -33.37
CA VAL A 193 -5.95 28.74 -33.73
C VAL A 193 -7.45 28.49 -33.71
N HIS A 194 -7.95 27.71 -34.66
CA HIS A 194 -9.37 27.33 -34.72
C HIS A 194 -9.82 26.67 -33.39
N PRO A 195 -11.00 27.01 -32.83
CA PRO A 195 -11.47 26.50 -31.53
C PRO A 195 -11.57 24.98 -31.47
N ALA A 196 -11.60 24.31 -32.62
CA ALA A 196 -11.55 22.85 -32.70
C ALA A 196 -10.28 22.23 -32.06
N PHE A 197 -9.18 22.98 -31.90
CA PHE A 197 -7.99 22.50 -31.20
C PHE A 197 -8.29 22.14 -29.73
N ALA A 198 -9.29 22.76 -29.11
CA ALA A 198 -9.73 22.40 -27.76
C ALA A 198 -10.27 20.95 -27.69
N PHE A 199 -10.83 20.40 -28.78
CA PHE A 199 -11.29 19.01 -28.79
C PHE A 199 -10.16 18.00 -28.68
N LEU A 200 -8.90 18.37 -29.00
CA LEU A 200 -7.74 17.49 -28.80
C LEU A 200 -7.39 17.28 -27.32
N VAL A 201 -7.86 18.16 -26.42
CA VAL A 201 -7.67 17.98 -24.98
C VAL A 201 -8.38 16.71 -24.50
N ILE A 202 -9.56 16.40 -25.03
CA ILE A 202 -10.37 15.25 -24.61
C ILE A 202 -9.63 13.91 -24.80
N PRO A 203 -9.12 13.54 -25.99
CA PRO A 203 -8.37 12.30 -26.15
C PRO A 203 -7.05 12.31 -25.37
N ILE A 204 -6.39 13.46 -25.19
CA ILE A 204 -5.17 13.55 -24.36
C ILE A 204 -5.51 13.22 -22.90
N MET A 205 -6.60 13.78 -22.36
CA MET A 205 -7.07 13.47 -21.01
C MET A 205 -7.48 12.01 -20.86
N PHE A 206 -8.17 11.47 -21.86
CA PHE A 206 -8.55 10.08 -21.88
C PHE A 206 -7.34 9.12 -21.81
N ILE A 207 -6.20 9.50 -22.39
CA ILE A 207 -4.93 8.74 -22.31
C ILE A 207 -4.21 8.99 -20.98
N LEU A 208 -4.21 10.22 -20.47
CA LEU A 208 -3.47 10.57 -19.25
C LEU A 208 -4.10 9.97 -17.98
N LEU A 209 -5.43 9.97 -17.87
CA LEU A 209 -6.16 9.48 -16.69
C LEU A 209 -5.77 8.05 -16.26
N PRO A 210 -5.78 7.02 -17.14
CA PRO A 210 -5.40 5.67 -16.73
C PRO A 210 -3.94 5.55 -16.29
N ALA A 211 -3.03 6.35 -16.85
CA ALA A 211 -1.63 6.39 -16.42
C ALA A 211 -1.51 6.93 -14.98
N VAL A 212 -2.25 8.01 -14.69
CA VAL A 212 -2.29 8.60 -13.35
C VAL A 212 -2.94 7.64 -12.34
N MET A 213 -4.00 6.92 -12.73
CA MET A 213 -4.63 5.91 -11.86
C MET A 213 -3.67 4.80 -11.45
N VAL A 214 -2.87 4.26 -12.39
CA VAL A 214 -1.83 3.26 -12.08
C VAL A 214 -0.76 3.81 -11.13
N GLY A 215 -0.35 5.06 -11.33
CA GLY A 215 0.56 5.76 -10.42
C GLY A 215 -0.02 5.91 -9.01
N ALA A 216 -1.31 6.30 -8.93
CA ALA A 216 -2.05 6.45 -7.68
C ALA A 216 -2.17 5.14 -6.91
N TRP A 217 -2.52 4.06 -7.60
CA TRP A 217 -2.64 2.74 -7.01
C TRP A 217 -1.30 2.22 -6.50
N ARG A 218 -0.23 2.37 -7.29
CA ARG A 218 1.13 1.99 -6.90
C ARG A 218 1.59 2.73 -5.65
N TYR A 219 1.36 4.05 -5.59
CA TYR A 219 1.70 4.86 -4.41
C TYR A 219 0.96 4.38 -3.15
N LYS A 220 -0.34 4.08 -3.26
CA LYS A 220 -1.13 3.60 -2.12
C LYS A 220 -0.61 2.27 -1.58
N LEU A 221 -0.32 1.32 -2.48
CA LEU A 221 0.16 0.00 -2.10
C LEU A 221 1.58 0.07 -1.51
N SER A 222 2.50 0.83 -2.12
CA SER A 222 3.89 0.93 -1.63
C SER A 222 4.02 1.56 -0.24
N ARG A 223 3.04 2.37 0.17
CA ARG A 223 2.97 3.03 1.49
C ARG A 223 2.09 2.30 2.50
N ALA A 224 1.43 1.21 2.10
CA ALA A 224 0.65 0.36 2.99
C ALA A 224 1.50 -0.80 3.49
N PHE A 225 1.62 -0.91 4.82
CA PHE A 225 2.40 -1.93 5.51
C PHE A 225 1.49 -2.77 6.41
N TRP A 226 1.72 -4.07 6.41
CA TRP A 226 1.06 -5.03 7.27
C TRP A 226 2.01 -6.19 7.54
N HIS A 227 2.04 -6.74 8.76
CA HIS A 227 2.91 -7.87 9.14
C HIS A 227 4.37 -7.71 8.69
N GLY A 228 4.91 -6.50 8.77
CA GLY A 228 6.30 -6.18 8.38
C GLY A 228 6.59 -6.13 6.87
N ALA A 229 5.61 -6.36 5.98
CA ALA A 229 5.79 -6.26 4.52
C ALA A 229 4.90 -5.17 3.91
N SER A 230 5.41 -4.48 2.88
CA SER A 230 4.61 -3.54 2.09
C SER A 230 3.90 -4.25 0.93
N PHE A 231 2.73 -3.74 0.56
CA PHE A 231 2.14 -4.09 -0.72
C PHE A 231 2.93 -3.45 -1.86
N SER A 232 2.97 -4.08 -3.03
CA SER A 232 3.64 -3.53 -4.21
C SER A 232 2.84 -3.80 -5.48
N PHE A 233 2.98 -2.91 -6.46
CA PHE A 233 2.28 -3.02 -7.73
C PHE A 233 3.25 -3.04 -8.90
N LYS A 234 3.39 -4.19 -9.57
CA LYS A 234 4.35 -4.42 -10.65
C LYS A 234 3.79 -4.15 -12.06
N GLY A 235 2.50 -3.85 -12.19
CA GLY A 235 1.83 -3.72 -13.50
C GLY A 235 2.27 -2.49 -14.30
N ALA A 236 2.61 -2.64 -15.57
CA ALA A 236 3.09 -1.53 -16.40
C ALA A 236 1.96 -0.54 -16.72
N ALA A 237 2.23 0.77 -16.57
CA ALA A 237 1.24 1.81 -16.87
C ALA A 237 0.79 1.79 -18.35
N LYS A 238 1.70 1.45 -19.26
CA LYS A 238 1.43 1.33 -20.71
C LYS A 238 0.46 0.18 -21.03
N GLU A 239 0.59 -0.95 -20.36
CA GLU A 239 -0.29 -2.11 -20.55
C GLU A 239 -1.72 -1.77 -20.13
N TYR A 240 -1.88 -1.16 -18.95
CA TYR A 240 -3.18 -0.70 -18.48
C TYR A 240 -3.79 0.37 -19.40
N MET A 241 -2.98 1.33 -19.85
CA MET A 241 -3.43 2.37 -20.77
C MET A 241 -3.98 1.77 -22.07
N LEU A 242 -3.26 0.82 -22.68
CA LEU A 242 -3.72 0.15 -23.89
C LEU A 242 -5.00 -0.66 -23.65
N LEU A 243 -5.08 -1.37 -22.52
CA LEU A 243 -6.26 -2.11 -22.10
C LEU A 243 -7.47 -1.18 -21.88
N HIS A 244 -7.26 -0.01 -21.25
CA HIS A 244 -8.29 1.00 -21.01
C HIS A 244 -8.81 1.62 -22.30
N ILE A 245 -7.92 2.00 -23.21
CA ILE A 245 -8.28 2.61 -24.50
C ILE A 245 -9.06 1.62 -25.36
N LYS A 246 -8.53 0.40 -25.55
CA LYS A 246 -9.21 -0.64 -26.34
C LYS A 246 -10.56 -1.00 -25.72
N GLY A 247 -10.60 -1.22 -24.41
CA GLY A 247 -11.81 -1.61 -23.71
C GLY A 247 -12.90 -0.55 -23.77
N THR A 248 -12.54 0.73 -23.66
CA THR A 248 -13.53 1.83 -23.74
C THR A 248 -14.04 2.02 -25.15
N ILE A 249 -13.16 1.99 -26.17
CA ILE A 249 -13.59 2.09 -27.58
C ILE A 249 -14.55 0.95 -27.92
N LEU A 250 -14.21 -0.29 -27.55
CA LEU A 250 -15.09 -1.45 -27.78
C LEU A 250 -16.40 -1.34 -27.02
N THR A 251 -16.37 -0.82 -25.79
CA THR A 251 -17.59 -0.59 -24.99
C THR A 251 -18.48 0.45 -25.64
N ILE A 252 -17.93 1.53 -26.19
CA ILE A 252 -18.70 2.57 -26.91
C ILE A 252 -19.31 1.99 -28.20
N ILE A 253 -18.50 1.30 -29.02
CA ILE A 253 -18.95 0.70 -30.30
C ILE A 253 -20.06 -0.34 -30.09
N THR A 254 -20.00 -1.08 -28.98
CA THR A 254 -20.98 -2.12 -28.64
C THR A 254 -22.15 -1.61 -27.77
N PHE A 255 -22.32 -0.29 -27.63
CA PHE A 255 -23.36 0.34 -26.79
C PHE A 255 -23.39 -0.19 -25.34
N GLY A 256 -22.21 -0.46 -24.78
CA GLY A 256 -22.05 -0.94 -23.41
C GLY A 256 -22.03 -2.46 -23.26
N LEU A 257 -22.31 -3.24 -24.32
CA LEU A 257 -22.40 -4.71 -24.22
C LEU A 257 -21.05 -5.38 -23.91
N TYR A 258 -19.93 -4.73 -24.25
CA TYR A 258 -18.58 -5.20 -23.90
C TYR A 258 -18.16 -4.91 -22.44
N ALA A 259 -18.95 -4.16 -21.67
CA ALA A 259 -18.64 -3.79 -20.29
C ALA A 259 -18.21 -4.98 -19.37
N PRO A 260 -18.85 -6.16 -19.35
CA PRO A 260 -18.43 -7.27 -18.48
C PRO A 260 -17.05 -7.83 -18.86
N TYR A 261 -16.68 -7.82 -20.14
CA TYR A 261 -15.34 -8.21 -20.59
C TYR A 261 -14.30 -7.19 -20.19
N PHE A 262 -14.62 -5.90 -20.32
CA PHE A 262 -13.74 -4.84 -19.88
C PHE A 262 -13.55 -4.85 -18.36
N HIS A 263 -14.60 -5.14 -17.59
CA HIS A 263 -14.55 -5.29 -16.14
C HIS A 263 -13.61 -6.42 -15.71
N ALA A 264 -13.83 -7.64 -16.22
CA ALA A 264 -13.01 -8.80 -15.86
C ALA A 264 -11.52 -8.62 -16.22
N GLN A 265 -11.21 -8.01 -17.37
CA GLN A 265 -9.83 -7.70 -17.77
C GLN A 265 -9.16 -6.68 -16.84
N LYS A 266 -9.90 -5.63 -16.43
CA LYS A 266 -9.38 -4.66 -15.45
C LYS A 266 -9.11 -5.32 -14.11
N GLU A 267 -10.05 -6.09 -13.57
CA GLU A 267 -9.89 -6.78 -12.29
C GLU A 267 -8.73 -7.78 -12.32
N SER A 268 -8.61 -8.55 -13.41
CA SER A 268 -7.48 -9.45 -13.64
C SER A 268 -6.15 -8.69 -13.63
N PHE A 269 -6.07 -7.55 -14.32
CA PHE A 269 -4.87 -6.72 -14.35
C PHE A 269 -4.51 -6.17 -12.97
N TRP A 270 -5.47 -5.62 -12.22
CA TRP A 270 -5.21 -5.03 -10.91
C TRP A 270 -4.80 -6.07 -9.88
N ARG A 271 -5.51 -7.21 -9.82
CA ARG A 271 -5.26 -8.27 -8.85
C ARG A 271 -3.96 -9.00 -9.16
N THR A 272 -3.76 -9.46 -10.39
CA THR A 272 -2.55 -10.24 -10.78
C THR A 272 -1.25 -9.43 -10.62
N ASN A 273 -1.30 -8.11 -10.81
CA ASN A 273 -0.13 -7.25 -10.67
C ASN A 273 0.07 -6.68 -9.25
N SER A 274 -0.86 -6.94 -8.34
CA SER A 274 -0.71 -6.61 -6.92
C SER A 274 0.05 -7.74 -6.22
N ASN A 275 1.06 -7.39 -5.45
CA ASN A 275 1.85 -8.32 -4.67
C ASN A 275 1.90 -7.88 -3.21
N TYR A 276 2.05 -8.85 -2.32
CA TYR A 276 2.36 -8.65 -0.92
C TYR A 276 3.69 -9.36 -0.62
N GLY A 277 4.73 -8.59 -0.31
CA GLY A 277 6.09 -9.11 -0.23
C GLY A 277 6.49 -9.84 -1.53
N THR A 278 6.77 -11.13 -1.43
CA THR A 278 7.10 -12.00 -2.57
C THR A 278 5.92 -12.71 -3.21
N ALA A 279 4.74 -12.72 -2.57
CA ALA A 279 3.56 -13.42 -3.05
C ALA A 279 2.68 -12.50 -3.93
N SER A 280 2.22 -13.01 -5.07
CA SER A 280 1.29 -12.32 -5.97
C SER A 280 -0.16 -12.72 -5.70
N PHE A 281 -1.08 -11.78 -5.85
CA PHE A 281 -2.51 -12.12 -5.92
C PHE A 281 -2.82 -12.75 -7.29
N GLY A 282 -3.74 -13.71 -7.32
CA GLY A 282 -4.22 -14.36 -8.55
C GLY A 282 -5.70 -14.06 -8.77
N TYR A 283 -6.12 -14.01 -10.03
CA TYR A 283 -7.51 -13.81 -10.40
C TYR A 283 -7.93 -14.79 -11.51
N SER A 284 -8.93 -15.62 -11.23
CA SER A 284 -9.42 -16.65 -12.15
C SER A 284 -10.79 -16.33 -12.79
N GLY A 285 -11.33 -15.13 -12.55
CA GLY A 285 -12.67 -14.76 -12.99
C GLY A 285 -12.77 -14.56 -14.50
N LYS A 286 -13.82 -15.14 -15.10
CA LYS A 286 -14.13 -15.06 -16.54
C LYS A 286 -15.35 -14.17 -16.78
N ALA A 287 -15.28 -13.39 -17.87
CA ALA A 287 -16.38 -12.50 -18.26
C ALA A 287 -17.66 -13.24 -18.67
N GLU A 288 -17.53 -14.48 -19.15
CA GLU A 288 -18.65 -15.28 -19.67
C GLU A 288 -19.68 -15.61 -18.59
N ASP A 289 -19.22 -15.81 -17.36
CA ASP A 289 -20.06 -16.14 -16.21
C ASP A 289 -20.94 -14.95 -15.81
N ILE A 290 -20.39 -13.74 -15.86
CA ILE A 290 -21.08 -12.50 -15.47
C ILE A 290 -21.93 -11.93 -16.62
N ARG A 291 -21.61 -12.24 -17.88
CA ARG A 291 -22.25 -11.64 -19.08
C ARG A 291 -23.77 -11.79 -19.09
N LYS A 292 -24.29 -12.97 -18.72
CA LYS A 292 -25.75 -13.21 -18.72
C LYS A 292 -26.47 -12.36 -17.67
N ASP A 293 -25.87 -12.19 -16.50
CA ASP A 293 -26.44 -11.36 -15.45
C ASP A 293 -26.34 -9.88 -15.79
N PHE A 294 -25.24 -9.46 -16.41
CA PHE A 294 -25.11 -8.11 -16.95
C PHE A 294 -26.20 -7.81 -17.98
N LEU A 295 -26.44 -8.72 -18.93
CA LEU A 295 -27.46 -8.51 -19.96
C LEU A 295 -28.87 -8.42 -19.37
N LYS A 296 -29.18 -9.25 -18.36
CA LYS A 296 -30.43 -9.14 -17.60
C LYS A 296 -30.55 -7.80 -16.90
N ALA A 297 -29.49 -7.35 -16.20
CA ALA A 297 -29.47 -6.04 -15.57
C ALA A 297 -29.70 -4.95 -16.63
N TRP A 298 -28.90 -4.93 -17.70
CA TRP A 298 -29.00 -4.02 -18.84
C TRP A 298 -30.40 -3.90 -19.42
N LEU A 299 -31.10 -5.00 -19.65
CA LEU A 299 -32.49 -4.97 -20.10
C LEU A 299 -33.45 -4.43 -19.03
N LEU A 300 -33.23 -4.79 -17.77
CA LEU A 300 -34.03 -4.36 -16.62
C LEU A 300 -33.74 -2.92 -16.17
N THR A 301 -32.72 -2.24 -16.70
CA THR A 301 -32.34 -0.88 -16.30
C THR A 301 -33.50 0.09 -16.46
N ILE A 302 -34.14 0.08 -17.64
CA ILE A 302 -35.23 1.00 -17.99
C ILE A 302 -36.45 0.78 -17.09
N PRO A 303 -37.02 -0.44 -16.97
CA PRO A 303 -38.22 -0.65 -16.15
C PRO A 303 -37.96 -0.49 -14.65
N THR A 304 -36.74 -0.76 -14.17
CA THR A 304 -36.42 -0.65 -12.73
C THR A 304 -35.78 0.68 -12.34
N LEU A 305 -35.67 1.65 -13.26
CA LEU A 305 -34.95 2.91 -13.06
C LEU A 305 -33.54 2.72 -12.46
N GLY A 306 -32.85 1.67 -12.90
CA GLY A 306 -31.50 1.32 -12.44
C GLY A 306 -31.43 0.63 -11.08
N LEU A 307 -32.56 0.35 -10.41
CA LEU A 307 -32.55 -0.34 -9.11
C LEU A 307 -31.90 -1.73 -9.19
N CYS A 308 -32.00 -2.43 -10.32
CA CYS A 308 -31.33 -3.72 -10.50
C CYS A 308 -29.78 -3.66 -10.46
N TRP A 309 -29.16 -2.48 -10.62
CA TRP A 309 -27.70 -2.32 -10.53
C TRP A 309 -27.15 -2.71 -9.17
N PHE A 310 -27.91 -2.51 -8.09
CA PHE A 310 -27.45 -2.88 -6.74
C PHE A 310 -27.31 -4.39 -6.57
N TRP A 311 -28.21 -5.18 -7.16
CA TRP A 311 -28.11 -6.64 -7.13
C TRP A 311 -27.00 -7.15 -8.05
N TYR A 312 -26.85 -6.53 -9.22
CA TYR A 312 -25.75 -6.83 -10.13
C TYR A 312 -24.39 -6.51 -9.49
N SER A 313 -24.20 -5.30 -8.95
CA SER A 313 -22.98 -4.88 -8.25
C SER A 313 -22.64 -5.81 -7.09
N ALA A 314 -23.61 -6.17 -6.23
CA ALA A 314 -23.37 -7.14 -5.18
C ALA A 314 -22.96 -8.51 -5.74
N LYS A 315 -23.58 -8.99 -6.82
CA LYS A 315 -23.21 -10.28 -7.45
C LYS A 315 -21.81 -10.26 -8.05
N VAL A 316 -21.44 -9.17 -8.74
CA VAL A 316 -20.10 -8.97 -9.31
C VAL A 316 -19.07 -8.91 -8.19
N ALA A 317 -19.30 -8.14 -7.14
CA ALA A 317 -18.41 -8.08 -5.99
C ALA A 317 -18.18 -9.48 -5.38
N ARG A 318 -19.24 -10.26 -5.15
CA ARG A 318 -19.10 -11.65 -4.67
C ARG A 318 -18.27 -12.50 -5.61
N TYR A 319 -18.56 -12.45 -6.92
CA TYR A 319 -17.83 -13.20 -7.93
C TYR A 319 -16.34 -12.84 -7.95
N ASP A 320 -16.01 -11.55 -7.95
CA ASP A 320 -14.62 -11.12 -8.02
C ASP A 320 -13.83 -11.53 -6.79
N TRP A 321 -14.42 -11.40 -5.59
CA TRP A 321 -13.79 -11.84 -4.34
C TRP A 321 -13.61 -13.35 -4.29
N GLU A 322 -14.59 -14.14 -4.75
CA GLU A 322 -14.49 -15.61 -4.80
C GLU A 322 -13.40 -16.12 -5.77
N HIS A 323 -13.19 -15.43 -6.88
CA HIS A 323 -12.09 -15.73 -7.83
C HIS A 323 -10.77 -15.05 -7.43
N THR A 324 -10.79 -14.41 -6.26
CA THR A 324 -9.69 -13.85 -5.46
C THR A 324 -8.78 -14.86 -4.82
N SER A 325 -7.64 -15.25 -5.42
CA SER A 325 -6.69 -16.11 -4.72
C SER A 325 -5.46 -15.35 -4.23
N PHE A 326 -4.97 -15.71 -3.05
CA PHE A 326 -3.72 -15.22 -2.48
C PHE A 326 -3.01 -16.36 -1.77
N SER A 327 -1.90 -16.83 -2.34
CA SER A 327 -1.03 -17.85 -1.73
C SER A 327 -1.78 -19.07 -1.15
N GLY A 328 -2.83 -19.55 -1.84
CA GLY A 328 -3.65 -20.70 -1.40
C GLY A 328 -4.89 -20.36 -0.56
N ALA A 329 -5.07 -19.10 -0.15
CA ALA A 329 -6.32 -18.62 0.42
C ALA A 329 -7.22 -17.94 -0.61
N ASN A 330 -8.52 -18.15 -0.48
CA ASN A 330 -9.53 -17.49 -1.28
C ASN A 330 -10.26 -16.46 -0.43
N PHE A 331 -10.60 -15.33 -1.06
CA PHE A 331 -11.48 -14.36 -0.43
C PHE A 331 -12.94 -14.75 -0.66
N ASN A 332 -13.79 -14.43 0.29
CA ASN A 332 -15.23 -14.58 0.15
C ASN A 332 -15.90 -13.30 0.63
N PHE A 333 -16.89 -12.87 -0.14
CA PHE A 333 -17.73 -11.73 0.18
C PHE A 333 -19.18 -12.21 0.21
N ASP A 334 -19.87 -12.05 1.34
CA ASP A 334 -21.23 -12.59 1.53
C ASP A 334 -22.33 -11.51 1.48
N ALA A 335 -21.98 -10.27 1.12
CA ALA A 335 -22.94 -9.18 1.11
C ALA A 335 -24.06 -9.40 0.08
N THR A 336 -25.31 -9.20 0.50
CA THR A 336 -26.50 -9.35 -0.33
C THR A 336 -26.86 -8.04 -1.05
N GLY A 337 -27.48 -8.11 -2.24
CA GLY A 337 -27.94 -6.92 -2.98
C GLY A 337 -28.85 -6.00 -2.17
N ARG A 338 -29.75 -6.56 -1.35
CA ARG A 338 -30.59 -5.80 -0.41
C ARG A 338 -29.78 -5.07 0.66
N GLN A 339 -28.71 -5.70 1.18
CA GLN A 339 -27.83 -5.07 2.17
C GLN A 339 -27.09 -3.90 1.54
N LEU A 340 -26.52 -4.10 0.33
CA LEU A 340 -25.85 -3.03 -0.42
C LEU A 340 -26.82 -1.88 -0.74
N PHE A 341 -28.03 -2.18 -1.22
CA PHE A 341 -29.05 -1.16 -1.47
C PHE A 341 -29.41 -0.37 -0.20
N SER A 342 -29.72 -1.07 0.90
CA SER A 342 -30.06 -0.42 2.18
C SER A 342 -28.90 0.42 2.74
N PHE A 343 -27.66 -0.04 2.50
CA PHE A 343 -26.45 0.64 2.91
C PHE A 343 -26.25 1.92 2.08
N THR A 344 -26.34 1.84 0.76
CA THR A 344 -26.17 2.99 -0.14
C THR A 344 -27.28 4.02 0.04
N ILE A 345 -28.55 3.59 0.10
CA ILE A 345 -29.66 4.52 0.29
C ILE A 345 -29.60 5.19 1.68
N GLY A 346 -29.22 4.44 2.72
CA GLY A 346 -29.05 4.96 4.06
C GLY A 346 -27.91 5.99 4.13
N ASN A 347 -26.79 5.74 3.45
CA ASN A 347 -25.69 6.70 3.35
C ASN A 347 -26.08 7.94 2.54
N PHE A 348 -26.85 7.77 1.46
CA PHE A 348 -27.38 8.88 0.66
C PHE A 348 -28.25 9.81 1.50
N PHE A 349 -29.24 9.26 2.23
CA PHE A 349 -30.09 10.08 3.12
C PHE A 349 -29.28 10.73 4.25
N LEU A 350 -28.34 9.99 4.84
CA LEU A 350 -27.49 10.52 5.90
C LEU A 350 -26.61 11.67 5.39
N LEU A 351 -26.08 11.61 4.16
CA LEU A 351 -25.36 12.72 3.55
C LEU A 351 -26.29 13.88 3.17
N ALA A 352 -27.44 13.60 2.57
CA ALA A 352 -28.40 14.62 2.14
C ALA A 352 -28.95 15.43 3.33
N LEU A 353 -29.37 14.74 4.40
CA LEU A 353 -29.93 15.39 5.60
C LEU A 353 -28.89 16.18 6.39
N THR A 354 -27.62 15.78 6.30
CA THR A 354 -26.53 16.47 7.01
C THR A 354 -25.74 17.41 6.11
N LEU A 355 -26.19 17.66 4.88
CA LEU A 355 -25.48 18.47 3.87
C LEU A 355 -24.01 18.05 3.73
N GLY A 356 -23.74 16.75 3.79
CA GLY A 356 -22.40 16.18 3.65
C GLY A 356 -21.55 16.14 4.92
N PHE A 357 -21.97 16.76 6.03
CA PHE A 357 -21.20 16.72 7.29
C PHE A 357 -21.02 15.30 7.84
N ALA A 358 -21.93 14.38 7.51
CA ALA A 358 -21.83 13.00 7.96
C ALA A 358 -20.94 12.09 7.09
N TYR A 359 -20.23 12.64 6.11
CA TYR A 359 -19.27 11.90 5.27
C TYR A 359 -18.23 11.06 6.05
N PRO A 360 -17.64 11.54 7.17
CA PRO A 360 -16.74 10.71 7.98
C PRO A 360 -17.43 9.46 8.56
N TRP A 361 -18.70 9.56 8.95
CA TRP A 361 -19.48 8.40 9.39
C TRP A 361 -19.76 7.44 8.25
N VAL A 362 -20.00 7.94 7.02
CA VAL A 362 -20.16 7.09 5.83
C VAL A 362 -18.91 6.26 5.57
N ILE A 363 -17.72 6.86 5.68
CA ILE A 363 -16.44 6.13 5.54
C ILE A 363 -16.35 5.02 6.60
N VAL A 364 -16.58 5.34 7.87
CA VAL A 364 -16.54 4.35 8.97
C VAL A 364 -17.57 3.23 8.74
N ARG A 365 -18.78 3.57 8.30
CA ARG A 365 -19.82 2.60 7.96
C ARG A 365 -19.39 1.72 6.77
N GLY A 366 -18.71 2.29 5.78
CA GLY A 366 -18.17 1.58 4.61
C GLY A 366 -17.10 0.57 4.96
N VAL A 367 -16.10 0.99 5.74
CA VAL A 367 -15.04 0.07 6.19
C VAL A 367 -15.63 -1.02 7.07
N ASN A 368 -16.53 -0.69 8.00
CA ASN A 368 -17.24 -1.70 8.81
C ASN A 368 -18.07 -2.67 7.95
N PHE A 369 -18.76 -2.18 6.93
CA PHE A 369 -19.53 -3.01 6.02
C PHE A 369 -18.64 -4.00 5.28
N LEU A 370 -17.52 -3.50 4.72
CA LEU A 370 -16.53 -4.35 4.06
C LEU A 370 -15.94 -5.38 5.04
N SER A 371 -15.50 -4.97 6.22
CA SER A 371 -14.89 -5.85 7.24
C SER A 371 -15.84 -6.96 7.71
N ARG A 372 -17.15 -6.67 7.82
CA ARG A 372 -18.15 -7.68 8.23
C ARG A 372 -18.39 -8.74 7.16
N HIS A 373 -18.38 -8.32 5.90
CA HIS A 373 -18.75 -9.18 4.78
C HIS A 373 -17.57 -9.83 4.08
N LEU A 374 -16.36 -9.30 4.26
CA LEU A 374 -15.13 -9.83 3.68
C LEU A 374 -14.48 -10.82 4.64
N SER A 375 -14.28 -12.05 4.17
CA SER A 375 -13.55 -13.09 4.90
C SER A 375 -12.50 -13.73 4.00
N MET A 376 -11.39 -14.12 4.59
CA MET A 376 -10.33 -14.88 3.93
C MET A 376 -10.41 -16.32 4.42
N LYS A 377 -10.47 -17.29 3.51
CA LYS A 377 -10.51 -18.72 3.82
C LYS A 377 -9.22 -19.36 3.32
N GLY A 378 -8.40 -19.89 4.22
CA GLY A 378 -7.21 -20.66 3.88
C GLY A 378 -6.09 -20.51 4.90
N GLU A 379 -5.22 -21.52 4.98
CA GLU A 379 -4.00 -21.47 5.78
C GLU A 379 -2.91 -20.75 4.99
N VAL A 380 -2.76 -19.45 5.20
CA VAL A 380 -1.64 -18.69 4.65
C VAL A 380 -0.55 -18.60 5.70
N ASP A 381 0.63 -19.13 5.39
CA ASP A 381 1.81 -19.00 6.24
C ASP A 381 2.51 -17.67 5.94
N PHE A 382 2.06 -16.61 6.61
CA PHE A 382 2.58 -15.25 6.45
C PHE A 382 4.06 -15.13 6.82
N ASN A 383 4.59 -16.05 7.64
CA ASN A 383 6.01 -16.05 8.05
C ASN A 383 6.96 -16.46 6.91
N LYS A 384 6.45 -17.13 5.86
CA LYS A 384 7.25 -17.52 4.69
C LYS A 384 7.38 -16.42 3.63
N ILE A 385 6.62 -15.34 3.75
CA ILE A 385 6.62 -14.26 2.76
C ILE A 385 7.76 -13.30 3.11
N ALA A 386 8.90 -13.47 2.43
CA ALA A 386 10.09 -12.66 2.66
C ALA A 386 9.84 -11.16 2.39
N HIS A 387 10.44 -10.31 3.24
CA HIS A 387 10.42 -8.86 3.11
C HIS A 387 11.21 -8.43 1.87
N ALA A 388 10.52 -8.04 0.80
CA ALA A 388 11.20 -7.55 -0.40
C ALA A 388 11.71 -6.10 -0.19
N PRO A 389 13.00 -5.81 -0.44
CA PRO A 389 13.50 -4.43 -0.42
C PRO A 389 12.89 -3.62 -1.58
N GLN A 390 12.50 -2.38 -1.29
CA GLN A 390 11.83 -1.49 -2.23
C GLN A 390 12.82 -0.86 -3.23
N SER A 391 12.51 -0.98 -4.52
CA SER A 391 13.08 -0.14 -5.59
C SER A 391 11.94 0.22 -6.54
N SER A 392 11.43 1.45 -6.47
CA SER A 392 10.53 1.98 -7.51
C SER A 392 10.91 3.40 -7.91
N LYS A 393 10.96 3.61 -9.23
CA LYS A 393 11.29 4.89 -9.88
C LYS A 393 10.15 5.91 -9.69
N ALA A 394 10.51 7.09 -9.19
CA ALA A 394 9.66 8.19 -8.71
C ALA A 394 8.77 8.92 -9.74
N VAL A 395 8.71 8.51 -11.01
CA VAL A 395 8.08 9.33 -12.06
C VAL A 395 6.54 9.21 -12.07
N GLY A 396 5.97 8.08 -11.63
CA GLY A 396 4.52 7.86 -11.56
C GLY A 396 3.87 8.13 -10.20
N GLU A 397 4.65 8.33 -9.14
CA GLU A 397 4.19 8.31 -7.75
C GLU A 397 3.59 9.66 -7.30
N GLY A 398 3.93 10.76 -7.99
CA GLY A 398 3.43 12.09 -7.66
C GLY A 398 1.94 12.27 -8.00
N LEU A 399 1.48 11.89 -9.20
CA LEU A 399 0.17 12.31 -9.69
C LEU A 399 -1.03 11.67 -8.92
N ALA A 400 -0.75 10.78 -7.97
CA ALA A 400 -1.69 10.10 -7.08
C ALA A 400 -2.63 11.03 -6.30
N GLY A 401 -2.18 12.24 -5.95
CA GLY A 401 -2.95 13.18 -5.14
C GLY A 401 -4.22 13.73 -5.82
N VAL A 402 -4.28 13.69 -7.15
CA VAL A 402 -5.31 14.40 -7.95
C VAL A 402 -6.50 13.53 -8.31
N LEU A 403 -6.28 12.24 -8.59
CA LEU A 403 -7.33 11.31 -9.01
C LEU A 403 -7.72 10.33 -7.90
N ASP A 404 -7.61 10.78 -6.66
CA ASP A 404 -8.11 10.05 -5.50
C ASP A 404 -9.65 10.15 -5.46
N ILE A 405 -10.29 9.71 -6.55
CA ILE A 405 -11.65 9.20 -6.55
C ILE A 405 -11.57 8.04 -5.57
N ASP A 406 -12.27 8.17 -4.44
CA ASP A 406 -12.49 7.07 -3.52
C ASP A 406 -13.00 5.88 -4.33
N MET A 407 -12.10 4.97 -4.70
CA MET A 407 -12.43 3.67 -5.30
C MET A 407 -12.96 2.76 -4.20
N ALA A 408 -14.00 3.25 -3.54
CA ALA A 408 -14.74 2.60 -2.49
C ALA A 408 -16.24 2.76 -2.80
N MET A 409 -16.67 2.26 -3.96
CA MET A 409 -17.89 1.46 -4.14
C MET A 409 -18.04 1.02 -5.59
#